data_AF-E4NJU9-F1
#
_entry.id   AF-E4NJU9-F1
#
_cell.length_a   1.000
_cell.length_b   1.000
_cell.length_c   1.000
_cell.angle_alpha   90.00
_cell.angle_beta   90.00
_cell.angle_gamma   90.00
#
_symmetry.space_group_name_H-M   'P 1'
#
loop_
_entity.id
_entity.type
_entity.pdbx_description
1 polymer ?
#
loop_
_entity_poly.entity_id
_entity_poly.type
_entity_poly.pdbx_seq_one_letter_code
_entity_poly.pdbx_strand_id
1 'polypeptide(L)'
;MSNEMPPPTPIRCSHCGHTGLHQGFLEDDGQDSAGDVRWIPGPVERGPLGGAKRFSRARLQVDAFHCPSCGHLELFARQQLF
;
A
#
# COMPACT_ATOMS: atom_id res chain seq x y z
N MET A 1 37.32 -4.46 4.06
CA MET A 1 36.47 -4.98 2.97
C MET A 1 35.12 -4.29 3.10
N SER A 2 34.78 -3.40 2.18
CA SER A 2 33.54 -2.62 2.22
C SER A 2 32.35 -3.53 1.92
N ASN A 3 31.43 -3.70 2.88
CA ASN A 3 30.12 -4.30 2.62
C ASN A 3 29.25 -3.24 1.95
N GLU A 4 29.44 -3.04 0.64
CA GLU A 4 28.47 -2.29 -0.17
C GLU A 4 27.31 -3.24 -0.47
N MET A 5 26.19 -3.01 0.21
CA MET A 5 24.92 -3.65 -0.13
C MET A 5 24.55 -3.16 -1.55
N PRO A 6 24.27 -4.07 -2.51
CA PRO A 6 23.99 -3.65 -3.88
C PRO A 6 22.84 -2.65 -3.86
N PRO A 7 22.87 -1.61 -4.73
CA PRO A 7 21.81 -0.62 -4.77
C PRO A 7 20.47 -1.34 -4.97
N PRO A 8 19.40 -0.94 -4.27
CA PRO A 8 18.10 -1.56 -4.44
C PRO A 8 17.72 -1.49 -5.92
N THR A 9 17.31 -2.62 -6.48
CA THR A 9 16.86 -2.67 -7.88
C THR A 9 15.74 -1.65 -8.07
N PRO A 10 15.85 -0.73 -9.05
CA PRO A 10 14.85 0.29 -9.24
C PRO A 10 13.50 -0.37 -9.54
N ILE A 11 12.46 0.03 -8.81
CA ILE A 11 11.10 -0.46 -9.02
C ILE A 11 10.68 -0.14 -10.45
N ARG A 12 10.11 -1.13 -11.13
CA ARG A 12 9.63 -1.06 -12.50
C ARG A 12 8.12 -1.17 -12.52
N CYS A 13 7.50 -0.35 -13.35
CA CYS A 13 6.06 -0.38 -13.58
C CYS A 13 5.70 -1.73 -14.20
N SER A 14 4.91 -2.53 -13.51
CA SER A 14 4.39 -3.81 -13.96
C SER A 14 3.52 -3.70 -15.21
N HIS A 15 2.93 -2.52 -15.46
CA HIS A 15 2.12 -2.26 -16.65
C HIS A 15 2.93 -1.86 -17.89
N CYS A 16 3.85 -0.89 -17.78
CA CYS A 16 4.55 -0.33 -18.95
C CYS A 16 6.09 -0.52 -18.95
N GLY A 17 6.66 -1.06 -17.88
CA GLY A 17 8.10 -1.31 -17.75
C GLY A 17 8.97 -0.11 -17.35
N HIS A 18 8.39 1.09 -17.22
CA HIS A 18 9.14 2.30 -16.82
C HIS A 18 9.78 2.14 -15.43
N THR A 19 11.05 2.54 -15.29
CA THR A 19 11.79 2.54 -14.03
C THR A 19 11.65 3.87 -13.30
N GLY A 20 11.60 3.84 -11.96
CA GLY A 20 11.60 5.07 -11.16
C GLY A 20 10.20 5.53 -10.79
N LEU A 21 9.41 4.63 -10.20
CA LEU A 21 8.08 4.97 -9.72
C LEU A 21 8.19 5.93 -8.52
N HIS A 22 7.25 6.86 -8.45
CA HIS A 22 7.19 7.83 -7.36
C HIS A 22 6.41 7.22 -6.19
N GLN A 23 7.04 7.17 -5.01
CA GLN A 23 6.35 6.74 -3.80
C GLN A 23 5.36 7.83 -3.34
N GLY A 24 4.18 7.39 -2.90
CA GLY A 24 3.17 8.21 -2.25
C GLY A 24 2.36 7.38 -1.26
N PHE A 25 1.24 7.93 -0.79
CA PHE A 25 0.29 7.23 0.07
C PHE A 25 -1.14 7.59 -0.33
N LEU A 26 -2.09 6.72 0.05
CA LEU A 26 -3.51 6.99 -0.10
C LEU A 26 -4.02 7.57 1.21
N GLU A 27 -4.57 8.77 1.14
CA GLU A 27 -5.21 9.45 2.26
C GLU A 27 -6.65 8.92 2.43
N ASP A 28 -7.04 8.69 3.68
CA ASP A 28 -8.44 8.48 4.08
C ASP A 28 -8.85 9.67 4.95
N ASP A 29 -9.71 10.53 4.41
CA ASP A 29 -10.21 11.76 5.04
C ASP A 29 -11.55 11.58 5.77
N GLY A 30 -11.97 10.32 5.96
CA GLY A 30 -13.22 10.00 6.65
C GLY A 30 -13.23 10.41 8.13
N GLN A 31 -14.45 10.63 8.66
CA GLN A 31 -14.67 10.85 10.10
C GLN A 31 -14.07 9.68 10.92
N ASP A 32 -13.26 10.00 11.93
CA ASP A 32 -12.51 9.05 12.77
C ASP A 32 -11.48 8.18 12.01
N SER A 33 -11.05 8.62 10.82
CA SER A 33 -9.95 8.00 10.07
C SER A 33 -8.60 8.21 10.77
N ALA A 34 -7.65 7.32 10.49
CA ALA A 34 -6.26 7.46 10.90
C ALA A 34 -5.41 8.31 9.92
N GLY A 35 -6.01 8.82 8.84
CA GLY A 35 -5.33 9.59 7.80
C GLY A 35 -4.70 8.73 6.69
N ASP A 36 -4.80 7.40 6.79
CA ASP A 36 -4.20 6.45 5.85
C ASP A 36 -5.14 5.29 5.51
N VAL A 37 -5.11 4.85 4.24
CA VAL A 37 -5.82 3.64 3.81
C VAL A 37 -5.05 2.39 4.23
N ARG A 38 -5.77 1.40 4.79
CA ARG A 38 -5.21 0.11 5.22
C ARG A 38 -5.81 -1.05 4.44
N TRP A 39 -4.97 -2.02 4.11
CA TRP A 39 -5.43 -3.28 3.54
C TRP A 39 -5.87 -4.24 4.65
N ILE A 40 -7.04 -4.85 4.45
CA ILE A 40 -7.61 -5.86 5.34
C ILE A 40 -7.89 -7.10 4.50
N PRO A 41 -7.41 -8.30 4.90
CA PRO A 41 -7.63 -9.53 4.15
C PRO A 41 -9.11 -9.92 4.11
N GLY A 42 -9.54 -10.51 3.00
CA GLY A 42 -10.88 -11.04 2.81
C GLY A 42 -11.95 -9.99 2.47
N PRO A 43 -13.18 -10.42 2.19
CA PRO A 43 -14.27 -9.53 1.81
C PRO A 43 -14.68 -8.63 2.98
N VAL A 44 -15.26 -7.47 2.64
CA VAL A 44 -15.91 -6.59 3.62
C VAL A 44 -17.17 -7.26 4.13
N GLU A 45 -17.14 -7.69 5.39
CA GLU A 45 -18.32 -8.16 6.09
C GLU A 45 -18.95 -7.00 6.85
N ARG A 46 -20.26 -6.82 6.81
CA ARG A 46 -20.97 -5.81 7.61
C ARG A 46 -21.67 -6.47 8.79
N GLY A 47 -21.56 -5.87 9.97
CA GLY A 47 -22.30 -6.29 11.15
C GLY A 47 -23.77 -5.86 11.09
N PRO A 48 -24.61 -6.33 12.03
CA PRO A 48 -26.03 -5.96 12.12
C PRO A 48 -26.25 -4.44 12.26
N LEU A 49 -25.24 -3.70 12.75
CA LEU A 49 -25.23 -2.25 12.91
C LEU A 49 -24.54 -1.51 11.73
N GLY A 50 -24.36 -2.16 10.58
CA GLY A 50 -23.86 -1.54 9.34
C GLY A 50 -22.35 -1.29 9.25
N GLY A 51 -21.62 -1.33 10.37
CA GLY A 51 -20.15 -1.21 10.39
C GLY A 51 -19.45 -2.45 9.84
N ALA A 52 -18.30 -2.27 9.17
CA ALA A 52 -17.48 -3.38 8.73
C ALA A 52 -17.00 -4.22 9.93
N LYS A 53 -17.19 -5.54 9.92
CA LYS A 53 -16.61 -6.48 10.88
C LYS A 53 -15.09 -6.48 10.69
N ARG A 54 -14.41 -5.85 11.64
CA ARG A 54 -12.94 -5.67 11.64
C ARG A 54 -12.23 -6.54 12.68
N PHE A 55 -12.97 -7.38 13.41
CA PHE A 55 -12.40 -8.21 14.47
C PHE A 55 -11.50 -9.30 13.87
N SER A 56 -10.34 -9.51 14.51
CA SER A 56 -9.31 -10.53 14.23
C SER A 56 -8.51 -10.46 12.92
N ARG A 57 -8.60 -9.39 12.11
CA ARG A 57 -7.84 -9.30 10.85
C ARG A 57 -6.67 -8.33 10.95
N ALA A 58 -5.50 -8.75 10.46
CA ALA A 58 -4.32 -7.89 10.36
C ALA A 58 -4.63 -6.68 9.47
N ARG A 59 -4.19 -5.50 9.90
CA ARG A 59 -4.28 -4.27 9.10
C ARG A 59 -2.89 -4.00 8.56
N LEU A 60 -2.74 -4.09 7.25
CA LEU A 60 -1.46 -3.83 6.59
C LEU A 60 -1.45 -2.41 6.03
N GLN A 61 -0.33 -1.72 6.22
CA GLN A 61 -0.08 -0.46 5.54
C GLN A 61 -0.04 -0.72 4.03
N VAL A 62 -0.62 0.20 3.27
CA VAL A 62 -0.57 0.19 1.81
C VAL A 62 0.53 1.14 1.37
N ASP A 63 1.58 0.60 0.76
CA ASP A 63 2.54 1.41 0.03
C ASP A 63 2.02 1.66 -1.39
N ALA A 64 2.03 2.91 -1.83
CA ALA A 64 1.57 3.30 -3.16
C ALA A 64 2.73 3.83 -4.02
N PHE A 65 2.78 3.38 -5.27
CA PHE A 65 3.78 3.79 -6.24
C PHE A 65 3.11 4.23 -7.54
N HIS A 66 3.28 5.51 -7.91
CA HIS A 66 2.74 6.09 -9.13
C HIS A 66 3.78 6.09 -10.25
N CYS A 67 3.41 5.59 -11.43
CA CYS A 67 4.24 5.66 -12.62
C CYS A 67 4.05 7.00 -13.34
N PRO A 68 5.08 7.87 -13.40
CA PRO A 68 4.96 9.18 -14.07
C PRO A 68 4.80 9.06 -15.60
N SER A 69 5.13 7.90 -16.19
CA SER A 69 5.07 7.68 -17.63
C SER A 69 3.69 7.26 -18.14
N CYS A 70 2.90 6.52 -17.35
CA CYS A 70 1.61 5.98 -17.80
C CYS A 70 0.46 6.15 -16.80
N GLY A 71 0.72 6.73 -15.63
CA GLY A 71 -0.28 6.94 -14.57
C GLY A 71 -0.67 5.68 -13.80
N HIS A 72 -0.06 4.52 -14.09
CA HIS A 72 -0.34 3.28 -13.36
C HIS A 72 0.02 3.43 -11.88
N LEU A 73 -0.89 3.00 -11.01
CA LEU A 73 -0.72 3.04 -9.56
C LEU A 73 -0.60 1.62 -9.02
N GLU A 74 0.53 1.31 -8.41
CA GLU A 74 0.79 0.02 -7.78
C GLU A 74 0.62 0.11 -6.27
N LEU A 75 -0.15 -0.81 -5.71
CA LEU A 75 -0.47 -0.86 -4.28
C LEU A 75 0.07 -2.16 -3.67
N PHE A 76 0.87 -2.04 -2.63
CA PHE A 76 1.48 -3.19 -1.94
C PHE A 76 1.04 -3.21 -0.49
N ALA A 77 0.44 -4.32 -0.05
CA ALA A 77 0.13 -4.55 1.36
C ALA A 77 1.34 -5.19 2.04
N ARG A 78 2.17 -4.39 2.72
CA ARG A 78 3.37 -4.89 3.40
C ARG A 78 3.10 -5.06 4.90
N GLN A 79 3.65 -6.13 5.49
CA GLN A 79 3.79 -6.16 6.94
C GLN A 79 4.76 -5.05 7.32
N GLN A 80 4.35 -4.19 8.25
CA GLN A 80 5.23 -3.20 8.83
C GLN A 80 6.43 -3.95 9.43
N LEU A 81 7.58 -3.89 8.75
CA LEU A 81 8.83 -4.40 9.28
C LEU A 81 9.18 -3.46 10.45
N PHE A 82 9.03 -3.98 11.66
CA PHE A 82 9.43 -3.30 12.89
C PHE A 82 10.93 -3.04 12.90
#